data_AF-A0A497J5P7-F1
#
_entry.id   AF-A0A497J5P7-F1
#
_cell.length_a   1.000
_cell.length_b   1.000
_cell.length_c   1.000
_cell.angle_alpha   90.00
_cell.angle_beta   90.00
_cell.angle_gamma   90.00
#
_symmetry.space_group_name_H-M   'P 1'
#
loop_
_entity.id
_entity.type
_entity.pdbx_description
1 polymer ?
#
loop_
_entity_poly.entity_id
_entity_poly.type
_entity_poly.pdbx_seq_one_letter_code
_entity_poly.pdbx_strand_id
1 'polypeptide(L)'
;MVEIEKTFAEAFEAWYSRVLITAINEKWARIAATEATGYATSMIGCDAEAGIDVFIPEEKTPDNRPGYAIQIWSSKKKIKEALLYRLAQCVLTSPTASIWNLTESDEKLDIGYKLKYYGDGYERELELYDRKVIAIPIMLGEFMVEREIGIAKGIAGGNFIILAENVATALKAGEKAVEAISKIEGVITPFPGGLCSAGSKVGSKK
;
A
#
# COMPACT_ATOMS: atom_id res chain seq x y z
N MET A 1 13.47 28.91 16.80
CA MET A 1 12.72 28.94 15.53
C MET A 1 13.56 28.16 14.52
N VAL A 2 12.96 27.27 13.73
CA VAL A 2 13.67 26.51 12.70
C VAL A 2 13.59 27.29 11.40
N GLU A 3 14.71 27.43 10.68
CA GLU A 3 14.73 28.06 9.36
C GLU A 3 14.07 27.14 8.33
N ILE A 4 13.19 27.71 7.49
CA ILE A 4 12.59 27.02 6.35
C ILE A 4 13.16 27.66 5.09
N GLU A 5 13.97 26.88 4.37
CA GLU A 5 14.55 27.34 3.11
C GLU A 5 13.44 27.62 2.08
N LYS A 6 13.55 28.76 1.40
CA LYS A 6 12.61 29.16 0.32
C LYS A 6 12.96 28.41 -0.96
N THR A 7 12.65 27.13 -0.98
CA THR A 7 12.89 26.20 -2.10
C THR A 7 11.66 25.34 -2.37
N PHE A 8 11.77 24.36 -3.27
CA PHE A 8 10.68 23.46 -3.66
C PHE A 8 11.13 22.00 -3.68
N ALA A 9 10.16 21.08 -3.61
CA ALA A 9 10.36 19.65 -3.87
C ALA A 9 9.79 19.31 -5.24
N GLU A 10 10.61 18.75 -6.13
CA GLU A 10 10.16 18.26 -7.44
C GLU A 10 9.63 16.82 -7.29
N ALA A 11 8.40 16.60 -7.75
CA ALA A 11 7.72 15.31 -7.68
C ALA A 11 7.30 14.84 -9.08
N PHE A 12 6.94 13.57 -9.20
CA PHE A 12 6.72 12.90 -10.47
C PHE A 12 5.35 12.22 -10.51
N GLU A 13 4.77 12.12 -11.70
CA GLU A 13 3.57 11.31 -11.92
C GLU A 13 3.94 9.82 -11.88
N ALA A 14 3.17 9.02 -11.13
CA ALA A 14 3.30 7.57 -11.09
C ALA A 14 1.93 6.90 -11.04
N TRP A 15 1.88 5.59 -11.32
CA TRP A 15 0.64 4.81 -11.22
C TRP A 15 0.57 4.18 -9.84
N TYR A 16 -0.60 4.24 -9.22
CA TYR A 16 -0.85 3.64 -7.92
C TYR A 16 -2.15 2.85 -7.91
N SER A 17 -2.26 1.97 -6.91
CA SER A 17 -3.51 1.43 -6.44
C SER A 17 -3.57 1.56 -4.93
N ARG A 18 -4.73 1.97 -4.44
CA ARG A 18 -5.14 1.96 -3.05
C ARG A 18 -6.08 0.79 -2.81
N VAL A 19 -5.73 -0.07 -1.87
CA VAL A 19 -6.50 -1.26 -1.50
C VAL A 19 -6.68 -1.32 0.02
N LEU A 20 -7.82 -1.82 0.46
CA LEU A 20 -8.12 -2.09 1.86
C LEU A 20 -7.87 -3.56 2.15
N ILE A 21 -7.11 -3.83 3.21
CA ILE A 21 -6.94 -5.16 3.77
C ILE A 21 -7.70 -5.22 5.10
N THR A 22 -8.77 -6.00 5.17
CA THR A 22 -9.50 -6.28 6.43
C THR A 22 -9.08 -7.62 7.00
N ALA A 23 -9.23 -7.78 8.32
CA ALA A 23 -8.96 -9.05 9.01
C ALA A 23 -9.83 -9.17 10.27
N ILE A 24 -9.75 -10.30 10.99
CA ILE A 24 -10.54 -10.53 12.22
C ILE A 24 -10.31 -9.48 13.31
N ASN A 25 -9.13 -8.85 13.33
CA ASN A 25 -8.81 -7.74 14.23
C ASN A 25 -7.69 -6.87 13.63
N GLU A 26 -7.45 -5.71 14.25
CA GLU A 26 -6.43 -4.75 13.81
C GLU A 26 -5.04 -5.38 13.70
N LYS A 27 -4.65 -6.25 14.65
CA LYS A 27 -3.34 -6.90 14.65
C LYS A 27 -3.10 -7.67 13.36
N TRP A 28 -4.04 -8.52 12.93
CA TRP A 28 -3.89 -9.33 11.72
C TRP A 28 -3.96 -8.50 10.45
N ALA A 29 -4.82 -7.49 10.40
CA ALA A 29 -4.87 -6.56 9.27
C ALA A 29 -3.53 -5.82 9.10
N ARG A 30 -2.96 -5.36 10.22
CA ARG A 30 -1.65 -4.69 10.23
C ARG A 30 -0.52 -5.59 9.77
N ILE A 31 -0.49 -6.86 10.21
CA ILE A 31 0.52 -7.84 9.78
C ILE A 31 0.45 -8.02 8.26
N ALA A 32 -0.74 -8.27 7.71
CA ALA A 32 -0.93 -8.45 6.27
C ALA A 32 -0.54 -7.19 5.47
N ALA A 33 -0.93 -6.02 5.95
CA ALA A 33 -0.58 -4.75 5.34
C ALA A 33 0.93 -4.46 5.38
N THR A 34 1.60 -4.78 6.50
CA THR A 34 3.05 -4.60 6.65
C THR A 34 3.82 -5.53 5.72
N GLU A 35 3.41 -6.79 5.62
CA GLU A 35 4.06 -7.76 4.74
C GLU A 35 3.87 -7.38 3.27
N ALA A 36 2.64 -7.01 2.86
CA ALA A 36 2.32 -6.60 1.49
C ALA A 36 3.05 -5.32 1.04
N THR A 37 3.45 -4.48 1.99
CA THR A 37 4.15 -3.21 1.73
C THR A 37 5.66 -3.29 2.01
N GLY A 38 6.16 -4.45 2.45
CA GLY A 38 7.58 -4.72 2.64
C GLY A 38 8.39 -4.73 1.33
N TYR A 39 9.71 -4.53 1.43
CA TYR A 39 10.63 -4.50 0.28
C TYR A 39 10.13 -3.61 -0.87
N ALA A 40 9.71 -2.38 -0.54
CA ALA A 40 9.04 -1.47 -1.49
C ALA A 40 9.41 0.00 -1.25
N THR A 41 10.70 0.29 -1.04
CA THR A 41 11.14 1.63 -0.64
C THR A 41 11.32 2.57 -1.82
N SER A 42 11.84 2.07 -2.94
CA SER A 42 12.08 2.86 -4.14
C SER A 42 12.04 2.01 -5.40
N MET A 43 11.33 2.47 -6.42
CA MET A 43 11.26 1.82 -7.73
C MET A 43 12.60 1.78 -8.50
N ILE A 44 13.66 2.39 -7.95
CA ILE A 44 15.03 2.28 -8.48
C ILE A 44 15.55 0.84 -8.36
N GLY A 45 15.23 0.15 -7.26
CA GLY A 45 15.73 -1.20 -6.97
C GLY A 45 14.66 -2.19 -6.49
N CYS A 46 13.53 -1.71 -5.97
CA CYS A 46 12.36 -2.51 -5.65
C CYS A 46 11.43 -2.63 -6.87
N ASP A 47 10.54 -3.62 -6.85
CA ASP A 47 9.47 -3.82 -7.85
C ASP A 47 8.38 -2.74 -7.78
N ALA A 48 8.21 -2.14 -6.60
CA ALA A 48 7.22 -1.11 -6.29
C ALA A 48 7.73 -0.12 -5.23
N GLU A 49 7.01 0.99 -5.11
CA GLU A 49 6.96 1.79 -3.88
C GLU A 49 5.67 1.48 -3.15
N ALA A 50 5.69 1.12 -1.87
CA ALA A 50 4.46 0.77 -1.16
C ALA A 50 4.52 1.18 0.31
N GLY A 51 3.35 1.38 0.90
CA GLY A 51 3.23 1.78 2.30
C GLY A 51 1.81 1.68 2.81
N ILE A 52 1.69 1.70 4.14
CA ILE A 52 0.42 1.83 4.83
C ILE A 52 -0.01 3.29 4.75
N ASP A 53 -1.26 3.52 4.33
CA ASP A 53 -1.91 4.81 4.27
C ASP A 53 -2.54 5.13 5.63
N VAL A 54 -3.69 4.51 5.94
CA VAL A 54 -4.41 4.74 7.21
C VAL A 54 -5.10 3.47 7.72
N PHE A 55 -5.31 3.41 9.02
CA PHE A 55 -6.23 2.47 9.65
C PHE A 55 -7.69 2.85 9.33
N ILE A 56 -8.52 1.87 9.01
CA ILE A 56 -9.96 2.03 8.74
C ILE A 56 -10.73 1.17 9.76
N PRO A 57 -11.55 1.79 10.62
CA PRO A 57 -12.34 1.08 11.61
C PRO A 57 -13.46 0.27 10.97
N GLU A 58 -13.93 -0.76 11.68
CA GLU A 58 -14.84 -1.78 11.12
C GLU A 58 -16.16 -1.22 10.57
N GLU A 59 -16.68 -0.14 11.15
CA GLU A 59 -17.95 0.48 10.72
C GLU A 59 -17.83 1.18 9.36
N LYS A 60 -16.61 1.32 8.83
CA LYS A 60 -16.32 1.95 7.54
C LYS A 60 -15.86 0.95 6.49
N THR A 61 -15.80 -0.35 6.79
CA THR A 61 -15.35 -1.37 5.85
C THR A 61 -16.53 -2.17 5.29
N PRO A 62 -16.41 -2.73 4.06
CA PRO A 62 -17.53 -3.45 3.43
C PRO A 62 -18.02 -4.65 4.25
N ASP A 63 -17.10 -5.34 4.92
CA ASP A 63 -17.36 -6.59 5.63
C ASP A 63 -17.47 -6.43 7.16
N ASN A 64 -17.59 -5.19 7.66
CA ASN A 64 -17.66 -4.86 9.10
C ASN A 64 -16.49 -5.45 9.90
N ARG A 65 -15.28 -5.36 9.36
CA ARG A 65 -14.05 -5.79 10.03
C ARG A 65 -12.98 -4.71 9.98
N PRO A 66 -12.14 -4.56 11.01
CA PRO A 66 -11.08 -3.56 11.01
C PRO A 66 -10.06 -3.85 9.90
N GLY A 67 -9.48 -2.79 9.35
CA GLY A 67 -8.53 -2.92 8.25
C GLY A 67 -7.55 -1.78 8.10
N TYR A 68 -6.61 -1.96 7.17
CA TYR A 68 -5.66 -0.93 6.78
C TYR A 68 -5.77 -0.67 5.28
N ALA A 69 -5.88 0.61 4.91
CA ALA A 69 -5.60 1.03 3.55
C ALA A 69 -4.10 0.98 3.31
N ILE A 70 -3.70 0.41 2.18
CA ILE A 70 -2.32 0.47 1.69
C ILE A 70 -2.31 1.08 0.30
N GLN A 71 -1.17 1.62 -0.09
CA GLN A 71 -0.90 2.02 -1.47
C GLN A 71 0.28 1.25 -2.03
N ILE A 72 0.16 0.85 -3.29
CA ILE A 72 1.22 0.23 -4.07
C ILE A 72 1.38 1.05 -5.35
N TRP A 73 2.61 1.48 -5.61
CA TRP A 73 3.01 2.39 -6.68
C TRP A 73 4.00 1.70 -7.61
N SER A 74 3.83 1.92 -8.91
CA SER A 74 4.75 1.42 -9.93
C SER A 74 4.60 2.19 -11.24
N SER A 75 5.37 1.82 -12.25
CA SER A 75 5.10 2.24 -13.62
C SER A 75 3.82 1.56 -14.15
N LYS A 76 3.15 2.17 -15.15
CA LYS A 76 1.95 1.59 -15.78
C LYS A 76 2.14 0.14 -16.25
N LYS A 77 3.34 -0.19 -16.75
CA LYS A 77 3.65 -1.53 -17.26
C LYS A 77 3.84 -2.59 -16.16
N LYS A 78 4.24 -2.16 -14.96
CA LYS A 78 4.62 -3.07 -13.85
C LYS A 78 3.59 -3.13 -12.73
N ILE A 79 2.70 -2.14 -12.61
CA ILE A 79 1.75 -2.04 -11.48
C ILE A 79 0.87 -3.28 -11.32
N LYS A 80 0.45 -3.90 -12.43
CA LYS A 80 -0.35 -5.13 -12.41
C LYS A 80 0.38 -6.29 -11.74
N GLU A 81 1.66 -6.46 -12.05
CA GLU A 81 2.49 -7.53 -11.52
C GLU A 81 2.83 -7.29 -10.05
N ALA A 82 3.19 -6.05 -9.71
CA ALA A 82 3.42 -5.64 -8.32
C ALA A 82 2.20 -5.88 -7.43
N LEU A 83 1.01 -5.48 -7.88
CA LEU A 83 -0.24 -5.74 -7.16
C LEU A 83 -0.50 -7.23 -7.01
N LEU A 84 -0.44 -7.97 -8.12
CA LEU A 84 -0.78 -9.39 -8.11
C LEU A 84 0.10 -10.17 -7.14
N TYR A 85 1.43 -9.99 -7.19
CA TYR A 85 2.33 -10.77 -6.34
C TYR A 85 2.26 -10.39 -4.88
N ARG A 86 2.18 -9.09 -4.56
CA ARG A 86 2.06 -8.63 -3.17
C ARG A 86 0.76 -9.13 -2.55
N LEU A 87 -0.36 -9.03 -3.27
CA LEU A 87 -1.64 -9.48 -2.78
C LEU A 87 -1.73 -11.03 -2.71
N ALA A 88 -1.17 -11.74 -3.69
CA ALA A 88 -1.14 -13.21 -3.69
C ALA A 88 -0.25 -13.80 -2.59
N GLN A 89 0.94 -13.24 -2.38
CA GLN A 89 1.96 -13.88 -1.54
C GLN A 89 1.97 -13.35 -0.11
N CYS A 90 1.43 -12.14 0.12
CA CYS A 90 1.43 -11.51 1.43
C CYS A 90 0.03 -11.43 2.05
N VAL A 91 -1.04 -11.28 1.25
CA VAL A 91 -2.40 -11.06 1.78
C VAL A 91 -3.26 -12.31 1.71
N LEU A 92 -3.31 -13.02 0.57
CA LEU A 92 -4.05 -14.29 0.46
C LEU A 92 -3.55 -15.33 1.48
N THR A 93 -2.25 -15.32 1.76
CA THR A 93 -1.59 -16.18 2.75
C THR A 93 -1.70 -15.68 4.18
N SER A 94 -2.17 -14.44 4.40
CA SER A 94 -2.31 -13.87 5.73
C SER A 94 -3.59 -14.37 6.42
N PRO A 95 -3.52 -14.80 7.70
CA PRO A 95 -4.69 -15.30 8.41
C PRO A 95 -5.84 -14.30 8.42
N THR A 96 -7.02 -14.78 8.02
CA THR A 96 -8.30 -14.05 8.02
C THR A 96 -8.37 -12.84 7.08
N ALA A 97 -7.33 -12.56 6.29
CA ALA A 97 -7.28 -11.34 5.49
C ALA A 97 -8.29 -11.36 4.33
N SER A 98 -8.74 -10.19 3.90
CA SER A 98 -9.53 -10.00 2.68
C SER A 98 -9.14 -8.69 1.99
N ILE A 99 -9.37 -8.59 0.68
CA ILE A 99 -8.95 -7.44 -0.12
C ILE A 99 -10.16 -6.74 -0.72
N TRP A 100 -10.22 -5.43 -0.55
CA TRP A 100 -11.25 -4.56 -1.12
C TRP A 100 -10.62 -3.42 -1.92
N ASN A 101 -11.24 -3.06 -3.04
CA ASN A 101 -10.79 -1.94 -3.85
C ASN A 101 -11.18 -0.61 -3.17
N LEU A 102 -10.20 0.27 -2.99
CA LEU A 102 -10.38 1.67 -2.56
C LEU A 102 -10.01 2.68 -3.65
N THR A 103 -9.60 2.22 -4.83
CA THR A 103 -9.23 3.11 -5.93
C THR A 103 -10.46 3.37 -6.78
N GLU A 104 -11.00 4.57 -6.67
CA GLU A 104 -12.06 5.08 -7.54
C GLU A 104 -11.43 5.49 -8.89
N SER A 105 -11.53 4.60 -9.88
CA SER A 105 -10.98 4.80 -11.21
C SER A 105 -11.74 3.96 -12.24
N ASP A 106 -11.82 4.48 -13.47
CA ASP A 106 -12.31 3.74 -14.63
C ASP A 106 -11.29 2.70 -15.11
N GLU A 107 -10.00 2.90 -14.83
CA GLU A 107 -8.95 1.94 -15.18
C GLU A 107 -8.81 0.91 -14.05
N LYS A 108 -9.27 -0.32 -14.33
CA LYS A 108 -9.27 -1.43 -13.38
C LYS A 108 -8.47 -2.62 -13.90
N LEU A 109 -7.94 -3.40 -12.98
CA LEU A 109 -7.21 -4.63 -13.23
C LEU A 109 -7.94 -5.82 -12.62
N ASP A 110 -8.06 -6.90 -13.37
CA ASP A 110 -8.61 -8.20 -12.96
C ASP A 110 -7.72 -8.94 -11.94
N ILE A 111 -7.35 -8.30 -10.82
CA ILE A 111 -6.47 -8.89 -9.80
C ILE A 111 -7.17 -10.04 -9.08
N GLY A 112 -8.36 -9.82 -8.51
CA GLY A 112 -9.12 -10.86 -7.84
C GLY A 112 -9.45 -12.02 -8.78
N TYR A 113 -9.83 -11.70 -10.02
CA TYR A 113 -10.08 -12.72 -11.05
C TYR A 113 -8.83 -13.57 -11.35
N LYS A 114 -7.63 -12.99 -11.32
CA LYS A 114 -6.39 -13.77 -11.46
C LYS A 114 -6.05 -14.60 -10.22
N LEU A 115 -6.34 -14.09 -9.03
CA LEU A 115 -6.11 -14.85 -7.78
C LEU A 115 -7.01 -16.07 -7.69
N LYS A 116 -8.22 -16.02 -8.27
CA LYS A 116 -9.23 -17.08 -8.20
C LYS A 116 -8.72 -18.46 -8.60
N TYR A 117 -7.78 -18.53 -9.54
CA TYR A 117 -7.18 -19.79 -9.98
C TYR A 117 -6.43 -20.55 -8.87
N TYR A 118 -6.12 -19.90 -7.74
CA TYR A 118 -5.63 -20.58 -6.55
C TYR A 118 -6.66 -21.58 -5.98
N GLY A 119 -7.96 -21.34 -6.20
CA GLY A 119 -9.05 -22.21 -5.77
C GLY A 119 -9.23 -23.46 -6.64
N ASP A 120 -8.47 -23.62 -7.73
CA ASP A 120 -8.45 -24.81 -8.60
C ASP A 120 -9.85 -25.31 -9.04
N GLY A 121 -10.75 -24.38 -9.39
CA GLY A 121 -12.10 -24.67 -9.87
C GLY A 121 -13.16 -24.71 -8.76
N TYR A 122 -12.78 -24.53 -7.50
CA TYR A 122 -13.69 -24.46 -6.35
C TYR A 122 -14.02 -23.02 -5.93
N GLU A 123 -13.43 -22.01 -6.57
CA GLU A 123 -13.75 -20.61 -6.34
C GLU A 123 -15.20 -20.25 -6.71
N ARG A 124 -15.75 -19.23 -6.05
CA ARG A 124 -17.11 -18.72 -6.32
C ARG A 124 -17.07 -17.22 -6.59
N GLU A 125 -17.74 -16.79 -7.66
CA GLU A 125 -18.04 -15.38 -7.90
C GLU A 125 -19.35 -15.02 -7.19
N LEU A 126 -19.32 -13.94 -6.41
CA LEU A 126 -20.40 -13.49 -5.53
C LEU A 126 -20.66 -12.01 -5.76
N GLU A 127 -21.89 -11.58 -5.46
CA GLU A 127 -22.24 -10.17 -5.31
C GLU A 127 -22.52 -9.92 -3.82
N LEU A 128 -21.60 -9.23 -3.16
CA LEU A 128 -21.65 -8.91 -1.72
C LEU A 128 -21.29 -7.45 -1.52
N TYR A 129 -21.99 -6.76 -0.63
CA TYR A 129 -21.69 -5.37 -0.26
C TYR A 129 -21.66 -4.42 -1.47
N ASP A 130 -22.55 -4.66 -2.44
CA ASP A 130 -22.60 -3.95 -3.73
C ASP A 130 -21.29 -4.06 -4.55
N ARG A 131 -20.51 -5.11 -4.31
CA ARG A 131 -19.24 -5.40 -4.97
C ARG A 131 -19.26 -6.79 -5.60
N LYS A 132 -18.53 -6.95 -6.69
CA LYS A 132 -18.23 -8.26 -7.28
C LYS A 132 -17.05 -8.86 -6.54
N VAL A 133 -17.28 -9.93 -5.81
CA VAL A 133 -16.31 -10.56 -4.90
C VAL A 133 -16.05 -11.99 -5.36
N ILE A 134 -14.82 -12.45 -5.15
CA ILE A 134 -14.43 -13.83 -5.37
C ILE A 134 -14.11 -14.44 -4.02
N ALA A 135 -14.78 -15.53 -3.69
CA ALA A 135 -14.47 -16.39 -2.56
C ALA A 135 -13.57 -17.53 -3.04
N ILE A 136 -12.34 -17.58 -2.52
CA ILE A 136 -11.34 -18.59 -2.86
C ILE A 136 -11.21 -19.55 -1.67
N PRO A 137 -11.52 -20.84 -1.84
CA PRO A 137 -11.30 -21.83 -0.78
C PRO A 137 -9.83 -21.94 -0.43
N ILE A 138 -9.52 -21.85 0.87
CA ILE A 138 -8.19 -21.98 1.45
C ILE A 138 -8.28 -22.83 2.73
N MET A 139 -7.13 -23.18 3.33
CA MET A 139 -7.12 -24.00 4.56
C MET A 139 -7.91 -23.38 5.72
N LEU A 140 -7.96 -22.04 5.79
CA LEU A 140 -8.64 -21.29 6.84
C LEU A 140 -10.08 -20.89 6.46
N GLY A 141 -10.70 -21.60 5.52
CA GLY A 141 -12.06 -21.30 5.04
C GLY A 141 -12.02 -20.60 3.67
N GLU A 142 -12.48 -19.36 3.59
CA GLU A 142 -12.56 -18.61 2.34
C GLU A 142 -11.74 -17.32 2.41
N PHE A 143 -10.93 -17.08 1.38
CA PHE A 143 -10.29 -15.81 1.14
C PHE A 143 -11.16 -14.96 0.21
N MET A 144 -11.55 -13.78 0.68
CA MET A 144 -12.42 -12.86 -0.05
C MET A 144 -11.59 -11.77 -0.73
N VAL A 145 -11.78 -11.59 -2.03
CA VAL A 145 -11.13 -10.53 -2.81
C VAL A 145 -12.10 -9.92 -3.82
N GLU A 146 -12.13 -8.59 -3.88
CA GLU A 146 -12.87 -7.90 -4.93
C GLU A 146 -12.30 -8.25 -6.32
N ARG A 147 -13.18 -8.55 -7.29
CA ARG A 147 -12.82 -9.08 -8.61
C ARG A 147 -11.83 -8.17 -9.35
N GLU A 148 -12.09 -6.88 -9.30
CA GLU A 148 -11.34 -5.83 -10.00
C GLU A 148 -10.78 -4.82 -9.00
N ILE A 149 -9.53 -4.42 -9.21
CA ILE A 149 -8.84 -3.42 -8.39
C ILE A 149 -8.47 -2.24 -9.28
N GLY A 150 -8.84 -1.03 -8.86
CA GLY A 150 -8.57 0.19 -9.63
C GLY A 150 -7.10 0.58 -9.59
N ILE A 151 -6.65 1.24 -10.66
CA ILE A 151 -5.38 1.95 -10.71
C ILE A 151 -5.62 3.39 -11.17
N ALA A 152 -4.85 4.31 -10.64
CA ALA A 152 -4.94 5.74 -10.99
C ALA A 152 -3.54 6.36 -11.06
N LYS A 153 -3.47 7.57 -11.61
CA LYS A 153 -2.26 8.40 -11.58
C LYS A 153 -2.24 9.22 -10.30
N GLY A 154 -1.08 9.28 -9.67
CA GLY A 154 -0.84 10.10 -8.48
C GLY A 154 0.54 10.74 -8.52
N ILE A 155 0.95 11.34 -7.40
CA ILE A 155 2.22 12.05 -7.27
C ILE A 155 3.16 11.28 -6.34
N ALA A 156 4.34 10.93 -6.85
CA ALA A 156 5.42 10.29 -6.11
C ALA A 156 6.62 11.23 -5.95
N GLY A 157 7.38 11.08 -4.85
CA GLY A 157 8.64 11.81 -4.65
C GLY A 157 8.53 13.17 -3.97
N GLY A 158 7.34 13.59 -3.51
CA GLY A 158 7.23 14.74 -2.60
C GLY A 158 8.10 14.53 -1.35
N ASN A 159 8.91 15.52 -0.98
CA ASN A 159 9.91 15.36 0.08
C ASN A 159 10.26 16.68 0.77
N PHE A 160 10.93 16.58 1.91
CA PHE A 160 11.64 17.67 2.56
C PHE A 160 12.82 17.09 3.34
N ILE A 161 13.82 17.92 3.67
CA ILE A 161 15.04 17.49 4.36
C ILE A 161 15.04 18.07 5.77
N ILE A 162 15.34 17.24 6.77
CA ILE A 162 15.54 17.67 8.15
C ILE A 162 17.04 17.78 8.41
N LEU A 163 17.52 19.01 8.62
CA LEU A 163 18.88 19.28 9.06
C LEU A 163 18.88 19.47 10.58
N ALA A 164 19.74 18.74 11.28
CA ALA A 164 19.85 18.82 12.74
C ALA A 164 21.31 18.71 13.19
N GLU A 165 21.58 19.14 14.42
CA GLU A 165 22.92 19.12 15.03
C GLU A 165 23.49 17.71 15.28
N ASN A 166 22.63 16.69 15.38
CA ASN A 166 23.04 15.30 15.58
C ASN A 166 21.96 14.32 15.10
N VAL A 167 22.37 13.05 14.93
CA VAL A 167 21.52 11.96 14.43
C VAL A 167 20.28 11.75 15.30
N ALA A 168 20.43 11.78 16.64
CA ALA A 168 19.32 11.56 17.56
C ALA A 168 18.22 12.63 17.40
N THR A 169 18.61 13.89 17.21
CA THR A 169 17.69 15.00 16.99
C THR A 169 17.02 14.90 15.63
N ALA A 170 17.77 14.59 14.57
CA ALA A 170 17.21 14.37 13.24
C ALA A 170 16.19 13.22 13.22
N LEU A 171 16.53 12.09 13.84
CA LEU A 171 15.66 10.91 13.91
C LEU A 171 14.38 11.21 14.68
N LYS A 172 14.47 11.83 15.87
CA LYS A 172 13.29 12.21 16.66
C LYS A 172 12.37 13.18 15.91
N ALA A 173 12.93 14.13 15.17
CA ALA A 173 12.16 15.03 14.33
C ALA A 173 11.49 14.30 13.16
N GLY A 174 12.22 13.38 12.51
CA GLY A 174 11.70 12.52 11.45
C GLY A 174 10.56 11.63 11.92
N GLU A 175 10.72 10.96 13.05
CA GLU A 175 9.68 10.12 13.66
C GLU A 175 8.39 10.93 13.94
N LYS A 176 8.54 12.16 14.44
CA LYS A 176 7.40 13.07 14.66
C LYS A 176 6.73 13.51 13.37
N ALA A 177 7.50 13.71 12.30
CA ALA A 177 6.94 13.99 10.99
C ALA A 177 6.17 12.79 10.42
N VAL A 178 6.73 11.58 10.49
CA VAL A 178 6.07 10.35 10.04
C VAL A 178 4.79 10.10 10.84
N GLU A 179 4.80 10.29 12.16
CA GLU A 179 3.60 10.17 13.01
C GLU A 179 2.49 11.17 12.61
N ALA A 180 2.86 12.37 12.13
CA ALA A 180 1.90 13.34 11.63
C ALA A 180 1.38 12.95 10.24
N ILE A 181 2.26 12.50 9.35
CA ILE A 181 1.91 12.09 7.97
C ILE A 181 1.02 10.85 7.97
N SER A 182 1.26 9.88 8.88
CA SER A 182 0.48 8.64 8.96
C SER A 182 -0.99 8.85 9.36
N LYS A 183 -1.42 10.09 9.63
CA LYS A 183 -2.81 10.47 9.92
C LYS A 183 -3.48 11.13 8.70
N ILE A 184 -2.75 11.35 7.62
CA ILE A 184 -3.24 11.99 6.40
C ILE A 184 -3.67 10.90 5.43
N GLU A 185 -4.97 10.81 5.18
CA GLU A 185 -5.51 9.88 4.20
C GLU A 185 -4.99 10.19 2.79
N GLY A 186 -4.61 9.14 2.07
CA GLY A 186 -4.11 9.24 0.71
C GLY A 186 -2.60 9.45 0.62
N VAL A 187 -1.85 9.41 1.72
CA VAL A 187 -0.40 9.64 1.74
C VAL A 187 0.34 8.46 2.37
N ILE A 188 1.47 8.07 1.77
CA ILE A 188 2.37 7.05 2.33
C ILE A 188 3.80 7.58 2.44
N THR A 189 4.58 6.98 3.34
CA THR A 189 6.04 7.19 3.45
C THR A 189 6.75 5.85 3.21
N PRO A 190 7.18 5.52 1.98
CA PRO A 190 7.56 4.14 1.58
C PRO A 190 8.93 3.69 2.11
N PHE A 191 9.77 4.61 2.58
CA PHE A 191 11.08 4.27 3.13
C PHE A 191 10.95 3.56 4.50
N PRO A 192 12.00 2.85 4.97
CA PRO A 192 11.95 2.16 6.26
C PRO A 192 11.64 3.11 7.41
N GLY A 193 10.58 2.83 8.17
CA GLY A 193 10.09 3.74 9.22
C GLY A 193 9.60 5.09 8.71
N GLY A 194 9.35 5.22 7.41
CA GLY A 194 8.96 6.46 6.74
C GLY A 194 10.09 7.45 6.46
N LEU A 195 11.35 7.07 6.69
CA LEU A 195 12.51 7.98 6.63
C LEU A 195 13.59 7.49 5.67
N CYS A 196 14.10 8.39 4.83
CA CYS A 196 15.24 8.12 3.97
C CYS A 196 16.53 8.63 4.62
N SER A 197 17.43 7.71 4.99
CA SER A 197 18.72 8.05 5.60
C SER A 197 19.84 8.31 4.60
N ALA A 198 19.74 7.75 3.39
CA ALA A 198 20.85 7.74 2.43
C ALA A 198 20.92 9.00 1.57
N GLY A 199 19.76 9.48 1.08
CA GLY A 199 19.71 10.47 0.00
C GLY A 199 20.37 9.94 -1.30
N SER A 200 19.98 10.47 -2.45
CA SER A 200 20.60 10.09 -3.72
C SER A 200 20.60 11.25 -4.72
N LYS A 201 21.35 11.07 -5.81
CA LYS A 201 21.34 11.98 -6.97
C LYS A 201 21.30 11.15 -8.25
N VAL A 202 20.79 11.73 -9.32
CA VAL A 202 20.84 11.11 -10.65
C VAL A 202 22.30 10.96 -11.11
N GLY A 203 22.67 9.75 -11.52
CA GLY A 203 23.99 9.43 -12.07
C GLY A 203 25.16 9.38 -11.06
N SER A 204 26.35 9.08 -11.60
CA SER A 204 27.63 9.04 -10.87
C SER A 204 28.67 9.94 -11.54
N LYS A 205 29.58 10.53 -10.75
CA LYS A 205 30.70 11.34 -11.26
C LYS A 205 31.96 10.51 -11.57
N LYS A 206 32.01 9.29 -11.04
CA LYS A 206 33.01 8.27 -11.34
C LYS A 206 32.33 7.22 -12.19
#